data_AF-A0AAN9NTC3-F1
#
_entry.id   AF-A0AAN9NTC3-F1
#
_cell.length_a   1.000
_cell.length_b   1.000
_cell.length_c   1.000
_cell.angle_alpha   90.00
_cell.angle_beta   90.00
_cell.angle_gamma   90.00
#
_symmetry.space_group_name_H-M   'P 1'
#
loop_
_entity.id
_entity.type
_entity.pdbx_description
1 polymer ?
#
loop_
_entity_poly.entity_id
_entity_poly.type
_entity_poly.pdbx_seq_one_letter_code
_entity_poly.pdbx_strand_id
1 'polypeptide(L)'
;MGRKLSTIVLFLVQMLLVLVENHAEIVVSTVEAPAPQPHRNTTHLAPPPQPDKNTTHFPDRGITEGSLKPQECGPRCTGRCSNTQYKKPCLFFCQKCCAKCLCVPPGTYGNKQVCPCYNNWKTKRGGPKCP
;
A
#
# COMPACT_ATOMS: atom_id res chain seq x y z
N MET A 1 -54.93 19.28 0.37
CA MET A 1 -53.63 19.73 0.93
C MET A 1 -53.21 18.98 2.21
N GLY A 2 -54.13 18.47 3.04
CA GLY A 2 -53.79 17.75 4.29
C GLY A 2 -53.01 16.43 4.15
N ARG A 3 -53.16 15.68 3.05
CA ARG A 3 -52.46 14.39 2.86
C ARG A 3 -50.93 14.54 2.69
N LYS A 4 -50.47 15.63 2.05
CA LYS A 4 -49.04 15.92 1.87
C LYS A 4 -48.38 16.38 3.18
N LEU A 5 -49.12 17.16 3.99
CA LEU A 5 -48.63 17.61 5.30
C LEU A 5 -48.55 16.44 6.30
N SER A 6 -49.53 15.54 6.26
CA SER A 6 -49.53 14.31 7.08
C SER A 6 -48.37 13.37 6.74
N THR A 7 -48.03 13.18 5.47
CA THR A 7 -46.85 12.37 5.10
C THR A 7 -45.53 13.00 5.55
N ILE A 8 -45.37 14.32 5.42
CA ILE A 8 -44.15 15.02 5.86
C ILE A 8 -43.97 14.88 7.38
N VAL A 9 -45.05 15.06 8.15
CA VAL A 9 -45.02 14.89 9.61
C VAL A 9 -44.64 13.44 9.99
N LEU A 10 -45.18 12.43 9.29
CA LEU A 10 -44.81 11.03 9.53
C LEU A 10 -43.32 10.74 9.24
N PHE A 11 -42.75 11.28 8.14
CA PHE A 11 -41.33 11.12 7.84
C PHE A 11 -40.43 11.82 8.87
N LEU A 12 -40.81 13.01 9.33
CA LEU A 12 -40.05 13.73 10.36
C LEU A 12 -40.07 12.98 11.71
N VAL A 13 -41.23 12.42 12.09
CA VAL A 13 -41.35 11.61 13.31
C VAL A 13 -40.52 10.33 13.21
N GLN A 14 -40.53 9.62 12.07
CA GLN A 14 -39.69 8.43 11.90
C GLN A 14 -38.19 8.76 11.89
N MET A 15 -37.76 9.85 11.27
CA MET A 15 -36.36 10.30 11.31
C MET A 15 -35.90 10.65 12.74
N LEU A 16 -36.75 11.31 13.52
CA LEU A 16 -36.46 11.58 14.94
C LEU A 16 -36.38 10.31 15.78
N LEU A 17 -37.26 9.32 15.57
CA LEU A 17 -37.19 8.03 16.27
C LEU A 17 -35.87 7.29 15.98
N VAL A 18 -35.41 7.30 14.72
CA VAL A 18 -34.14 6.67 14.31
C VAL A 18 -32.92 7.36 14.93
N LEU A 19 -33.00 8.67 15.21
CA LEU A 19 -31.96 9.41 15.91
C LEU A 19 -31.89 9.05 17.41
N VAL A 20 -33.02 8.69 18.03
CA VAL A 20 -33.09 8.35 19.47
C VAL A 20 -32.56 6.93 19.76
N GLU A 21 -32.66 5.99 18.82
CA GLU A 21 -32.16 4.61 19.00
C GLU A 21 -30.65 4.42 18.72
N ASN A 22 -29.90 5.47 18.34
CA ASN A 22 -28.44 5.37 18.13
C ASN A 22 -27.60 5.46 19.42
N HIS A 23 -28.21 5.35 20.60
CA HIS A 23 -27.47 5.11 21.84
C HIS A 23 -27.13 3.62 22.00
N ALA A 24 -26.45 3.06 21.02
CA ALA A 24 -25.67 1.84 21.23
C ALA A 24 -24.37 2.24 21.95
N GLU A 25 -24.28 1.79 23.19
CA GLU A 25 -23.11 1.74 24.06
C GLU A 25 -21.79 1.62 23.27
N ILE A 26 -20.94 2.64 23.36
CA ILE A 26 -19.55 2.56 22.89
C ILE A 26 -18.82 1.70 23.92
N VAL A 27 -18.88 0.38 23.74
CA VAL A 27 -17.97 -0.54 24.41
C VAL A 27 -16.59 -0.28 23.81
N VAL A 28 -15.78 0.48 24.53
CA VAL A 28 -14.33 0.57 24.30
C VAL A 28 -13.74 -0.81 24.64
N SER A 29 -13.81 -1.72 23.67
CA SER A 29 -12.88 -2.84 23.63
C SER A 29 -11.52 -2.23 23.34
N THR A 30 -10.69 -2.10 24.38
CA THR A 30 -9.26 -1.94 24.25
C THR A 30 -8.73 -3.15 23.50
N VAL A 31 -8.72 -3.07 22.17
CA VAL A 31 -7.93 -3.98 21.34
C VAL A 31 -6.50 -3.49 21.50
N GLU A 32 -5.81 -4.05 22.48
CA GLU A 32 -4.37 -3.97 22.61
C GLU A 32 -3.78 -4.38 21.26
N ALA A 33 -3.17 -3.43 20.56
CA ALA A 33 -2.50 -3.71 19.29
C ALA A 33 -1.37 -4.70 19.58
N PRO A 34 -1.38 -5.91 19.00
CA PRO A 34 -0.30 -6.86 19.24
C PRO A 34 1.00 -6.25 18.75
N ALA A 35 2.02 -6.25 19.62
CA ALA A 35 3.39 -6.00 19.20
C ALA A 35 3.73 -6.89 17.99
N PRO A 36 4.52 -6.42 17.00
CA PRO A 36 4.87 -7.22 15.84
C PRO A 36 5.54 -8.52 16.27
N GLN A 37 4.85 -9.65 16.12
CA GLN A 37 5.47 -10.96 16.31
C GLN A 37 6.32 -11.32 15.08
N PRO A 38 7.50 -11.93 15.27
CA PRO A 38 8.30 -12.45 14.18
C PRO A 38 7.67 -13.75 13.70
N HIS A 39 6.86 -13.69 12.64
CA HIS A 39 6.35 -14.91 12.01
C HIS A 39 7.46 -15.61 11.23
N ARG A 40 8.00 -16.66 11.87
CA ARG A 40 8.81 -17.71 11.26
C ARG A 40 7.87 -18.74 10.65
N ASN A 41 7.55 -18.59 9.37
CA ASN A 41 6.90 -19.66 8.61
C ASN A 41 7.92 -20.30 7.68
N THR A 42 8.37 -21.48 8.05
CA THR A 42 9.35 -22.27 7.32
C THR A 42 8.64 -23.07 6.21
N THR A 43 9.19 -22.97 5.00
CA THR A 43 9.21 -24.00 3.93
C THR A 43 7.89 -24.41 3.27
N HIS A 44 7.49 -23.62 2.25
CA HIS A 44 7.49 -24.19 0.90
C HIS A 44 8.75 -23.67 0.21
N LEU A 45 9.74 -24.56 0.04
CA LEU A 45 10.88 -24.28 -0.84
C LEU A 45 10.33 -24.14 -2.25
N ALA A 46 10.04 -22.90 -2.65
CA ALA A 46 10.31 -22.54 -4.02
C ALA A 46 11.78 -22.96 -4.29
N PRO A 47 12.08 -23.63 -5.43
CA PRO A 47 13.45 -23.87 -5.81
C PRO A 47 14.22 -22.55 -5.68
N PRO A 48 15.50 -22.59 -5.22
CA PRO A 48 16.33 -21.40 -5.28
C PRO A 48 16.17 -20.80 -6.68
N PRO A 49 15.95 -19.47 -6.83
CA PRO A 49 15.91 -18.87 -8.15
C PRO A 49 17.14 -19.36 -8.89
N GLN A 50 16.90 -20.10 -9.97
CA GLN A 50 17.99 -20.69 -10.74
C GLN A 50 18.92 -19.54 -11.11
N PRO A 51 20.24 -19.72 -11.01
CA PRO A 51 21.17 -18.71 -11.47
C PRO A 51 20.97 -18.59 -12.97
N ASP A 52 20.16 -17.60 -13.39
CA ASP A 52 20.15 -17.13 -14.75
C ASP A 52 21.57 -16.62 -15.01
N LYS A 53 22.35 -17.47 -15.69
CA LYS A 53 23.76 -17.29 -16.09
C LYS A 53 23.95 -16.16 -17.10
N ASN A 54 23.19 -15.08 -16.99
CA ASN A 54 23.38 -13.85 -17.74
C ASN A 54 23.25 -12.58 -16.88
N THR A 55 23.15 -12.72 -15.56
CA THR A 55 23.17 -11.55 -14.68
C THR A 55 24.60 -11.16 -14.42
N THR A 56 25.08 -10.15 -15.15
CA THR A 56 26.23 -9.35 -14.70
C THR A 56 25.97 -8.92 -13.26
N HIS A 57 26.66 -9.60 -12.35
CA HIS A 57 26.63 -9.36 -10.92
C HIS A 57 27.16 -7.95 -10.63
N PHE A 58 26.25 -7.01 -10.46
CA PHE A 58 26.49 -5.80 -9.68
C PHE A 58 25.28 -5.58 -8.77
N PRO A 59 25.36 -5.95 -7.48
CA PRO A 59 24.28 -5.71 -6.51
C PRO A 59 23.88 -4.23 -6.42
N ASP A 60 24.77 -3.34 -6.87
CA ASP A 60 24.58 -1.89 -6.88
C ASP A 60 23.89 -1.32 -8.13
N ARG A 61 23.58 -2.15 -9.14
CA ARG A 61 22.92 -1.67 -10.36
C ARG A 61 21.41 -1.54 -10.13
N GLY A 62 20.94 -0.34 -9.79
CA GLY A 62 19.51 -0.06 -9.58
C GLY A 62 19.18 0.80 -8.37
N ILE A 63 20.19 1.17 -7.58
CA ILE A 63 20.08 2.08 -6.44
C ILE A 63 20.33 3.54 -6.82
N THR A 64 20.92 3.79 -7.99
CA THR A 64 21.08 5.14 -8.55
C THR A 64 20.01 5.42 -9.59
N GLU A 65 19.57 6.67 -9.68
CA GLU A 65 18.53 7.05 -10.64
C GLU A 65 18.96 6.83 -12.08
N GLY A 66 18.03 6.35 -12.92
CA GLY A 66 18.33 6.10 -14.34
C GLY A 66 19.11 4.80 -14.60
N SER A 67 19.52 4.06 -13.57
CA SER A 67 20.38 2.89 -13.74
C SER A 67 19.65 1.60 -14.12
N LEU A 68 18.33 1.51 -13.90
CA LEU A 68 17.51 0.36 -14.30
C LEU A 68 16.97 0.50 -15.71
N LYS A 69 16.81 -0.63 -16.39
CA LYS A 69 15.93 -0.77 -17.55
C LYS A 69 14.49 -1.06 -17.09
N PRO A 70 13.45 -0.69 -17.88
CA PRO A 70 12.06 -1.01 -17.54
C PRO A 70 11.80 -2.50 -17.27
N GLN A 71 12.54 -3.39 -17.94
CA GLN A 71 12.46 -4.84 -17.77
C GLN A 71 12.94 -5.31 -16.38
N GLU A 72 13.84 -4.56 -15.76
CA GLU A 72 14.44 -4.89 -14.45
C GLU A 72 13.57 -4.41 -13.28
N CYS A 73 12.51 -3.65 -13.55
CA CYS A 73 11.58 -3.15 -12.53
C CYS A 73 10.81 -4.26 -11.82
N GLY A 74 10.44 -5.35 -12.52
CA GLY A 74 9.63 -6.44 -11.97
C GLY A 74 10.27 -7.06 -10.73
N PRO A 75 11.47 -7.67 -10.84
CA PRO A 75 12.17 -8.27 -9.72
C PRO A 75 12.45 -7.29 -8.57
N ARG A 76 12.86 -6.06 -8.88
CA ARG A 76 13.13 -5.02 -7.88
C ARG A 76 11.87 -4.66 -7.09
N CYS A 77 10.73 -4.52 -7.75
CA CYS A 77 9.46 -4.24 -7.10
C CYS A 77 8.92 -5.42 -6.28
N THR A 78 9.17 -6.66 -6.71
CA THR A 78 8.87 -7.84 -5.89
C THR A 78 9.63 -7.81 -4.57
N GLY A 79 10.92 -7.46 -4.59
CA GLY A 79 11.72 -7.26 -3.39
C GLY A 79 11.20 -6.14 -2.51
N ARG A 80 10.94 -4.97 -3.10
CA ARG A 80 10.41 -3.78 -2.40
C ARG A 80 9.07 -4.05 -1.70
N CYS A 81 8.18 -4.76 -2.37
CA CYS A 81 6.85 -5.09 -1.87
C CYS A 81 6.81 -6.42 -1.09
N SER A 82 7.96 -7.03 -0.75
CA SER A 82 8.01 -8.37 -0.15
C SER A 82 7.45 -8.43 1.29
N ASN A 83 7.40 -7.32 2.02
CA ASN A 83 6.92 -7.28 3.41
C ASN A 83 5.70 -6.35 3.63
N THR A 84 4.78 -6.28 2.66
CA THR A 84 3.50 -5.56 2.83
C THR A 84 2.31 -6.50 2.67
N GLN A 85 1.24 -6.26 3.43
CA GLN A 85 -0.03 -6.95 3.27
C GLN A 85 -0.77 -6.48 1.99
N TYR A 86 -0.49 -5.26 1.51
CA TYR A 86 -1.12 -4.65 0.33
C TYR A 86 -0.29 -4.90 -0.94
N LYS A 87 -0.02 -6.17 -1.25
CA LYS A 87 0.87 -6.59 -2.35
C LYS A 87 0.51 -5.99 -3.71
N LYS A 88 -0.75 -6.16 -4.12
CA LYS A 88 -1.23 -5.72 -5.45
C LYS A 88 -1.04 -4.22 -5.68
N PRO A 89 -1.55 -3.32 -4.80
CA PRO A 89 -1.33 -1.89 -5.00
C PRO A 89 0.14 -1.49 -4.84
N CYS A 90 0.91 -2.13 -3.95
CA CYS A 90 2.34 -1.86 -3.84
C CYS A 90 3.07 -2.14 -5.16
N LEU A 91 2.87 -3.32 -5.76
CA LEU A 91 3.50 -3.68 -7.03
C LEU A 91 3.10 -2.73 -8.15
N PHE A 92 1.80 -2.37 -8.23
CA PHE A 92 1.30 -1.43 -9.22
C PHE A 92 2.00 -0.07 -9.14
N PHE A 93 2.06 0.53 -7.94
CA PHE A 93 2.72 1.83 -7.78
C PHE A 93 4.24 1.73 -7.92
N CYS A 94 4.87 0.69 -7.40
CA CYS A 94 6.30 0.47 -7.55
C CYS A 94 6.69 0.39 -9.03
N GLN A 95 6.00 -0.43 -9.82
CA GLN A 95 6.29 -0.58 -11.26
C GLN A 95 6.09 0.74 -12.01
N LYS A 96 5.03 1.48 -11.67
CA LYS A 96 4.79 2.81 -12.24
C LYS A 96 5.92 3.79 -11.90
N CYS A 97 6.41 3.78 -10.67
CA CYS A 97 7.52 4.62 -10.21
C CYS A 97 8.83 4.21 -10.88
N CYS A 98 9.10 2.92 -10.97
CA CYS A 98 10.29 2.40 -11.63
C CYS A 98 10.30 2.69 -13.13
N ALA A 99 9.17 2.53 -13.84
CA ALA A 99 9.10 2.86 -15.26
C ALA A 99 9.37 4.35 -15.54
N LYS A 100 9.07 5.24 -14.57
CA LYS A 100 9.31 6.68 -14.69
C LYS A 100 10.73 7.09 -14.27
N CYS A 101 11.20 6.56 -13.15
CA CYS A 101 12.42 7.00 -12.48
C CYS A 101 13.61 6.07 -12.74
N LEU A 102 13.36 4.88 -13.30
CA LEU A 102 14.37 3.85 -13.58
C LEU A 102 15.24 3.55 -12.36
N CYS A 103 14.60 3.53 -11.18
CA CYS A 103 15.23 3.35 -9.87
C CYS A 103 14.21 2.73 -8.89
N VAL A 104 14.65 1.79 -8.05
CA VAL A 104 13.85 1.24 -6.95
C VAL A 104 14.73 1.20 -5.71
N PRO A 105 14.38 1.88 -4.61
CA PRO A 105 15.23 1.92 -3.43
C PRO A 105 15.33 0.54 -2.75
N PRO A 106 16.45 0.26 -2.07
CA PRO A 106 16.73 -1.04 -1.48
C PRO A 106 15.90 -1.24 -0.20
N GLY A 107 15.71 -2.50 0.17
CA GLY A 107 14.86 -2.89 1.29
C GLY A 107 13.37 -2.79 0.99
N THR A 108 12.55 -3.08 1.99
CA THR A 108 11.08 -3.09 1.89
C THR A 108 10.43 -1.78 2.32
N TYR A 109 11.17 -0.95 3.07
CA TYR A 109 10.73 0.34 3.59
C TYR A 109 11.90 1.34 3.58
N GLY A 110 11.59 2.64 3.57
CA GLY A 110 12.62 3.70 3.66
C GLY A 110 13.54 3.80 2.44
N ASN A 111 14.74 4.34 2.66
CA ASN A 111 15.82 4.52 1.67
C ASN A 111 15.46 5.31 0.41
N LYS A 112 14.32 6.01 0.40
CA LYS A 112 13.84 6.69 -0.80
C LYS A 112 14.81 7.78 -1.27
N GLN A 113 15.61 8.35 -0.38
CA GLN A 113 16.62 9.36 -0.70
C GLN A 113 17.68 8.91 -1.71
N VAL A 114 17.90 7.60 -1.89
CA VAL A 114 18.84 7.09 -2.92
C VAL A 114 18.28 7.23 -4.34
N CYS A 115 16.95 7.29 -4.46
CA CYS A 115 16.23 7.55 -5.71
C CYS A 115 15.37 8.84 -5.58
N PRO A 116 15.95 10.05 -5.70
CA PRO A 116 15.22 11.32 -5.63
C PRO A 116 13.90 11.42 -6.42
N CYS A 117 13.84 11.06 -7.70
CA CYS A 117 12.61 10.95 -8.49
C CYS A 117 11.56 10.05 -7.83
N TYR A 118 11.97 8.86 -7.37
CA TYR A 118 11.06 7.92 -6.69
C TYR A 118 10.53 8.51 -5.37
N ASN A 119 11.38 9.20 -4.61
CA ASN A 119 11.03 9.85 -3.34
C ASN A 119 10.09 11.06 -3.53
N ASN A 120 10.39 11.86 -4.54
CA ASN A 120 9.74 13.14 -4.79
C ASN A 120 8.44 12.98 -5.59
N TRP A 121 8.12 11.78 -6.09
CA TRP A 121 6.86 11.59 -6.77
C TRP A 121 5.69 11.60 -5.77
N LYS A 122 4.89 12.67 -5.82
CA LYS A 122 3.74 12.87 -4.95
C LYS A 122 2.41 12.65 -5.65
N THR A 123 1.38 12.37 -4.86
CA THR A 123 -0.01 12.40 -5.29
C THR A 123 -0.50 13.85 -5.39
N LYS A 124 -1.69 14.08 -5.97
CA LYS A 124 -2.30 15.42 -6.02
C LYS A 124 -2.53 16.05 -4.64
N ARG A 125 -2.64 15.23 -3.59
CA ARG A 125 -2.81 15.65 -2.19
C ARG A 125 -1.47 15.83 -1.45
N GLY A 126 -0.33 15.77 -2.15
CA GLY A 126 1.01 15.95 -1.57
C GLY A 126 1.61 14.72 -0.90
N GLY A 127 0.83 13.67 -0.62
CA GLY A 127 1.33 12.42 -0.04
C GLY A 127 2.27 11.62 -0.98
N PRO A 128 3.11 10.72 -0.44
CA PRO A 128 4.00 9.88 -1.24
C PRO A 128 3.21 8.99 -2.19
N LYS A 129 3.64 8.92 -3.47
CA LYS A 129 2.99 8.09 -4.49
C LYS A 129 3.64 6.71 -4.63
N CYS A 130 4.94 6.63 -4.37
CA CYS A 130 5.72 5.41 -4.50
C CYS A 130 5.87 4.70 -3.15
N PRO A 131 5.82 3.35 -3.12
CA PRO A 131 5.92 2.56 -1.89
C PRO A 131 7.30 2.63 -1.23
#